data_AF-A0A8D3B6P5-F1
#
_entry.id   AF-A0A8D3B6P5-F1
#
_cell.length_a   1.000
_cell.length_b   1.000
_cell.length_c   1.000
_cell.angle_alpha   90.00
_cell.angle_beta   90.00
_cell.angle_gamma   90.00
#
_symmetry.space_group_name_H-M   'P 1'
#
loop_
_entity.id
_entity.type
_entity.pdbx_description
1 polymer ?
#
loop_
_entity_poly.entity_id
_entity_poly.type
_entity_poly.pdbx_seq_one_letter_code
_entity_poly.pdbx_strand_id
1 'polypeptide(L)' 'KKTGLFWGLMSLSAIWYWGNNQPDNNKNEGNENCALNVRGIWNDLSCNKNNCFVCEKLLK' A
#
# COMPACT_ATOMS: atom_id res chain seq x y z
N LYS A 1 13.64 14.67 -3.81
CA LYS A 1 14.03 13.40 -3.15
C LYS A 1 12.77 12.53 -3.10
N LYS A 2 12.64 11.52 -3.96
CA LYS A 2 11.50 10.59 -3.94
C LYS A 2 11.96 9.34 -3.18
N THR A 3 11.45 9.14 -1.98
CA THR A 3 11.74 7.95 -1.16
C THR A 3 10.70 6.89 -1.52
N GLY A 4 11.11 5.90 -2.32
CA GLY A 4 10.26 4.76 -2.69
C GLY A 4 10.19 3.74 -1.55
N LEU A 5 8.98 3.30 -1.22
CA LEU A 5 8.73 2.15 -0.34
C LEU A 5 9.12 0.87 -1.08
N PHE A 6 10.09 0.12 -0.53
CA PHE A 6 10.50 -1.19 -1.02
C PHE A 6 9.94 -2.27 -0.10
N TRP A 7 9.03 -3.10 -0.61
CA TRP A 7 8.70 -4.40 -0.02
C TRP A 7 9.18 -5.51 -0.93
N GLY A 8 9.65 -6.58 -0.31
CA GLY A 8 10.47 -7.61 -0.92
C GLY A 8 9.82 -8.34 -2.10
N LEU A 9 10.71 -8.86 -2.96
CA LEU A 9 10.47 -9.64 -4.16
C LEU A 9 10.27 -8.80 -5.43
N MET A 10 11.40 -8.58 -6.12
CA MET A 10 11.49 -8.07 -7.48
C MET A 10 10.53 -8.82 -8.42
N SER A 11 9.36 -8.24 -8.67
CA SER A 11 8.62 -8.43 -9.91
C SER A 11 8.75 -7.13 -10.70
N LEU A 12 9.32 -7.21 -11.89
CA LEU A 12 9.52 -6.08 -12.82
C LEU A 12 8.21 -5.43 -13.28
N SER A 13 7.06 -5.89 -12.79
CA SER A 13 5.74 -5.32 -13.01
C SER A 13 4.89 -5.40 -11.74
N ALA A 14 5.32 -4.79 -10.64
CA ALA A 14 4.38 -4.50 -9.56
C ALA A 14 3.31 -3.55 -10.13
N ILE A 15 2.16 -4.11 -10.53
CA ILE A 15 1.01 -3.34 -10.98
C ILE A 15 0.33 -2.83 -9.70
N TRP A 16 0.52 -1.54 -9.43
CA TRP A 16 -0.13 -0.88 -8.32
C TRP A 16 -1.56 -0.52 -8.73
N TYR A 17 -2.56 -1.10 -8.06
CA TYR A 17 -3.97 -0.86 -8.34
C TYR A 17 -4.54 0.26 -7.46
N TRP A 18 -3.93 1.45 -7.52
CA TRP A 18 -4.39 2.60 -6.74
C TRP A 18 -5.83 2.98 -7.08
N GLY A 19 -6.58 3.34 -6.04
CA GLY A 19 -7.87 4.00 -6.19
C GLY A 19 -7.72 5.36 -6.86
N ASN A 20 -8.86 5.93 -7.28
CA ASN A 20 -8.85 7.25 -7.87
C ASN A 20 -8.26 8.29 -6.91
N ASN A 21 -7.31 9.10 -7.39
CA ASN A 21 -6.55 10.08 -6.62
C ASN A 21 -5.62 9.52 -5.53
N GLN A 22 -5.36 8.22 -5.48
CA GLN A 22 -4.44 7.60 -4.51
C GLN A 22 -3.06 7.32 -5.15
N PRO A 23 -1.96 7.28 -4.37
CA PRO A 23 -1.89 7.66 -2.96
C PRO A 23 -1.98 9.18 -2.78
N ASP A 24 -2.68 9.66 -1.74
CA ASP A 24 -2.98 11.08 -1.53
C ASP A 24 -2.32 11.72 -0.30
N ASN A 25 -1.78 10.92 0.63
CA ASN A 25 -1.28 11.34 1.93
C ASN A 25 -2.16 12.45 2.53
N ASN A 26 -3.39 12.09 2.83
CA ASN A 26 -4.49 12.94 3.24
C ASN A 26 -4.04 14.01 4.24
N LYS A 27 -4.30 15.29 3.95
CA LYS A 27 -3.84 16.42 4.79
C LYS A 27 -4.36 16.38 6.23
N ASN A 28 -5.49 15.70 6.48
CA ASN A 28 -6.08 15.61 7.82
C ASN A 28 -5.46 14.50 8.66
N GLU A 29 -4.98 13.43 8.03
CA GLU A 29 -4.34 12.31 8.73
C GLU A 29 -2.81 12.41 8.67
N GLY A 30 -2.28 12.59 7.46
CA GLY A 30 -0.86 12.64 7.14
C GLY A 30 -0.12 11.34 7.47
N ASN A 31 1.13 11.26 7.01
CA ASN A 31 2.02 10.11 7.27
C ASN A 31 1.43 8.77 6.81
N GLU A 32 0.72 8.77 5.68
CA GLU A 32 0.05 7.61 5.13
C GLU A 32 1.03 6.76 4.30
N ASN A 33 1.92 6.05 4.99
CA ASN A 33 3.01 5.31 4.34
C ASN A 33 2.75 3.80 4.20
N CYS A 34 1.53 3.35 4.52
CA CYS A 34 1.10 1.96 4.37
C CYS A 34 -0.06 1.87 3.38
N ALA A 35 -0.16 0.77 2.65
CA ALA A 35 -1.25 0.55 1.68
C ALA A 35 -2.28 -0.43 2.24
N LEU A 36 -3.56 -0.15 2.00
CA LEU A 36 -4.67 -1.07 2.26
C LEU A 36 -5.41 -1.34 0.96
N ASN A 37 -5.73 -2.61 0.72
CA ASN A 37 -6.65 -2.98 -0.34
C ASN A 37 -8.10 -2.84 0.15
N VAL A 38 -8.89 -2.00 -0.51
CA VAL A 38 -10.33 -1.85 -0.29
C VAL A 38 -11.04 -2.22 -1.58
N ARG A 39 -11.68 -3.39 -1.60
CA ARG A 39 -12.44 -3.88 -2.77
C ARG A 39 -11.62 -3.95 -4.07
N GLY A 40 -10.36 -4.40 -3.97
CA GLY A 40 -9.48 -4.59 -5.12
C GLY A 40 -8.67 -3.36 -5.51
N ILE A 41 -9.00 -2.17 -5.01
CA ILE A 41 -8.22 -0.93 -5.21
C ILE A 41 -7.45 -0.54 -3.94
N TRP A 42 -6.38 0.22 -4.09
CA TRP A 42 -5.46 0.55 -3.01
C TRP A 42 -5.66 1.98 -2.52
N ASN A 43 -5.56 2.18 -1.21
CA ASN A 43 -5.54 3.47 -0.53
C ASN A 43 -4.27 3.54 0.32
N ASP A 44 -3.58 4.68 0.37
CA ASP A 44 -2.58 4.88 1.40
C ASP A 44 -3.25 5.25 2.72
N LEU A 45 -2.65 4.88 3.84
CA LEU A 45 -3.14 5.17 5.17
C LEU A 45 -2.02 5.21 6.20
N SER A 46 -2.31 5.77 7.37
CA SER A 46 -1.42 5.70 8.51
C SER A 46 -1.12 4.24 8.90
N CYS A 47 0.16 3.91 9.01
CA CYS A 47 0.63 2.57 9.40
C CYS A 47 0.20 2.16 10.82
N ASN A 48 -0.24 3.11 11.65
CA ASN A 48 -0.67 2.86 13.03
C ASN A 48 -2.13 2.40 13.13
N LYS A 49 -2.88 2.34 12.02
CA LYS A 49 -4.26 1.85 12.02
C LYS A 49 -4.28 0.33 12.14
N ASN A 50 -5.08 -0.17 13.08
CA ASN A 50 -5.35 -1.60 13.22
C ASN A 50 -6.30 -2.07 12.10
N ASN A 51 -5.78 -2.80 11.13
CA ASN A 51 -6.53 -3.36 10.00
C ASN A 51 -6.29 -4.87 9.87
N CYS A 52 -7.18 -5.57 9.15
CA CYS A 52 -6.92 -6.94 8.72
C CYS A 52 -5.76 -6.98 7.71
N PHE A 53 -5.03 -8.09 7.67
CA PHE A 53 -3.91 -8.30 6.76
C PHE A 53 -4.00 -9.64 6.05
N VAL A 54 -3.27 -9.76 4.94
CA VAL A 54 -3.15 -10.99 4.15
C VAL A 54 -1.72 -11.50 4.27
N CYS A 55 -1.56 -12.81 4.44
CA CYS A 55 -0.27 -13.48 4.37
C CYS A 55 -0.14 -14.21 3.04
N GLU A 56 1.05 -14.20 2.45
CA GLU A 56 1.39 -15.03 1.31
C GLU A 56 2.34 -16.15 1.77
N LYS A 57 2.14 -17.36 1.23
CA LYS A 57 3.06 -18.48 1.39
C LYS A 57 3.38 -19.06 0.03
N LEU A 58 4.67 -19.17 -0.28
CA LEU A 58 5.13 -19.90 -1.46
C LEU A 58 4.86 -21.39 -1.28
N LEU A 59 4.08 -21.97 -2.19
CA LEU A 59 3.89 -23.41 -2.26
C LEU A 59 5.11 -24.02 -2.95
N LYS A 60 5.68 -25.06 -2.34
CA LYS A 60 6.75 -25.88 -2.92
C LYS A 60 6.16 -27.06 -3.67
#